data_AF-A0AAW2UH72-F1
#
_entry.id   AF-A0AAW2UH72-F1
#
_cell.length_a   1.000
_cell.length_b   1.000
_cell.length_c   1.000
_cell.angle_alpha   90.00
_cell.angle_beta   90.00
_cell.angle_gamma   90.00
#
_symmetry.space_group_name_H-M   'P 1'
#
loop_
_entity.id
_entity.type
_entity.pdbx_description
1 polymer ?
#
loop_
_entity_poly.entity_id
_entity_poly.type
_entity_poly.pdbx_seq_one_letter_code
_entity_poly.pdbx_strand_id
1 'polypeptide(L)'
;MHCSARLLYHNLITIKQQPLAPCARISPSSGSNPNPILRRFCCFILAFTLDYPNTTNPLRAETISPDCVDPAPTKQAFIDVSVDGEAIGRIVIGLYGDNVPAGAARFGEIVSGGGGVSYRRKEFVKIMPNYVQHAGLRSYGADAELARKTGRELAVDRLVEEWERQNENCKGTKNVARSVSIIVRDPSKPPPKLKLVARKGKLEIDEEEVGMNPNGTEFVITTKDSPELDGSALVVGTVLQGMDVVDRISRVKTVQENSTSPYFRVAKLIGDKRAVVAERGFNRPYSKVVITNCGLIG
;
A
#
# COMPACT_ATOMS: atom_id res chain seq x y z
N MET A 1 26.21 29.18 37.73
CA MET A 1 25.37 30.20 38.39
C MET A 1 25.62 31.51 37.65
N HIS A 2 24.71 32.22 36.98
CA HIS A 2 23.25 32.30 36.96
C HIS A 2 22.71 32.09 35.54
N CYS A 3 21.51 31.53 35.44
CA CYS A 3 20.71 31.39 34.22
C CYS A 3 19.45 32.27 34.38
N SER A 4 19.02 32.92 33.30
CA SER A 4 17.73 33.62 33.21
C SER A 4 17.13 33.46 31.82
N ALA A 5 15.94 32.86 31.77
CA ALA A 5 14.78 33.22 30.93
C ALA A 5 13.66 32.19 31.23
N ARG A 6 12.59 32.56 31.97
CA ARG A 6 11.25 33.00 31.50
C ARG A 6 10.63 32.01 30.48
N LEU A 7 9.43 31.44 30.65
CA LEU A 7 8.24 31.74 31.46
C LEU A 7 7.49 30.43 31.78
N LEU A 8 7.02 30.29 33.02
CA LEU A 8 5.91 29.44 33.46
C LEU A 8 4.69 30.34 33.66
N TYR A 9 3.45 29.85 33.51
CA TYR A 9 2.42 30.04 34.54
C TYR A 9 1.20 29.13 34.32
N HIS A 10 0.60 28.82 35.46
CA HIS A 10 -0.37 27.77 35.79
C HIS A 10 -1.84 28.17 35.54
N ASN A 11 -2.68 27.12 35.46
CA ASN A 11 -4.13 27.07 35.68
C ASN A 11 -4.68 27.99 36.78
N LEU A 12 -5.95 28.39 36.67
CA LEU A 12 -6.95 28.43 37.77
C LEU A 12 -8.38 28.59 37.17
N ILE A 13 -9.25 27.61 37.37
CA ILE A 13 -10.70 27.66 37.07
C ILE A 13 -11.44 27.93 38.39
N THR A 14 -12.28 28.97 38.41
CA THR A 14 -13.12 29.33 39.56
C THR A 14 -14.54 28.79 39.35
N ILE A 15 -15.03 27.95 40.27
CA ILE A 15 -16.41 27.44 40.28
C ILE A 15 -17.25 28.30 41.24
N LYS A 16 -18.38 28.85 40.77
CA LYS A 16 -19.42 29.43 41.63
C LYS A 16 -20.64 28.51 41.66
N GLN A 17 -21.11 28.16 42.86
CA GLN A 17 -22.37 27.44 43.10
C GLN A 17 -23.57 28.40 43.14
N GLN A 18 -24.73 27.94 42.65
CA GLN A 18 -26.04 28.54 42.89
C GLN A 18 -27.06 27.46 43.30
N PRO A 19 -28.11 27.81 44.08
CA PRO A 19 -28.95 26.84 44.80
C PRO A 19 -30.08 26.20 43.97
N LEU A 20 -30.49 25.01 44.40
CA LEU A 20 -31.52 24.15 43.80
C LEU A 20 -32.96 24.60 44.13
N ALA A 21 -33.87 24.50 43.16
CA ALA A 21 -35.32 24.69 43.35
C ALA A 21 -36.05 23.36 43.70
N PRO A 22 -37.17 23.39 44.45
CA PRO A 22 -37.84 22.18 44.96
C PRO A 22 -38.82 21.52 43.97
N CYS A 23 -38.89 20.19 44.02
CA CYS A 23 -39.77 19.33 43.20
C CYS A 23 -41.24 19.33 43.66
N ALA A 24 -42.17 19.37 42.71
CA ALA A 24 -43.60 19.12 42.92
C ALA A 24 -43.95 17.62 42.84
N ARG A 25 -44.93 17.19 43.65
CA ARG A 25 -45.42 15.80 43.78
C ARG A 25 -46.40 15.42 42.67
N ILE A 26 -46.38 14.15 42.26
CA ILE A 26 -47.46 13.49 41.49
C ILE A 26 -47.98 12.30 42.31
N SER A 27 -49.30 12.17 42.40
CA SER A 27 -50.04 11.09 43.08
C SER A 27 -50.33 9.90 42.13
N PRO A 28 -50.52 8.66 42.65
CA PRO A 28 -50.61 7.45 41.83
C PRO A 28 -52.05 6.93 41.61
N SER A 29 -52.30 6.32 40.45
CA SER A 29 -53.48 5.48 40.19
C SER A 29 -53.13 3.99 40.24
N SER A 30 -54.14 3.20 40.61
CA SER A 30 -54.17 1.82 41.11
C SER A 30 -54.04 0.71 40.06
N GLY A 31 -53.48 -0.46 40.43
CA GLY A 31 -53.87 -1.75 39.84
C GLY A 31 -52.84 -2.90 39.83
N SER A 32 -52.85 -3.73 40.89
CA SER A 32 -52.53 -5.18 41.00
C SER A 32 -51.23 -5.84 40.47
N ASN A 33 -50.56 -6.50 41.42
CA ASN A 33 -49.35 -7.38 41.41
C ASN A 33 -49.65 -8.82 40.88
N PRO A 34 -48.67 -9.73 40.58
CA PRO A 34 -47.60 -10.10 41.51
C PRO A 34 -46.21 -10.51 40.96
N ASN A 35 -45.28 -10.47 41.93
CA ASN A 35 -44.06 -11.25 42.16
C ASN A 35 -42.68 -10.60 41.92
N PRO A 36 -41.76 -10.73 42.90
CA PRO A 36 -40.64 -9.83 43.08
C PRO A 36 -39.34 -10.46 42.58
N ILE A 37 -38.55 -9.71 41.79
CA ILE A 37 -37.08 -9.67 41.73
C ILE A 37 -36.77 -8.87 40.44
N LEU A 38 -36.87 -7.54 40.52
CA LEU A 38 -36.05 -6.57 39.77
C LEU A 38 -36.49 -5.17 40.21
N ARG A 39 -35.74 -4.56 41.12
CA ARG A 39 -35.87 -3.14 41.45
C ARG A 39 -34.50 -2.50 41.25
N ARG A 40 -34.51 -1.29 40.67
CA ARG A 40 -33.40 -0.36 40.38
C ARG A 40 -32.76 -0.59 39.01
N PHE A 41 -32.61 0.36 38.10
CA PHE A 41 -32.55 1.83 38.18
C PHE A 41 -33.21 2.46 36.94
N CYS A 42 -33.99 3.51 37.14
CA CYS A 42 -34.51 4.35 36.05
C CYS A 42 -33.45 5.41 35.66
N CYS A 43 -33.45 5.72 34.36
CA CYS A 43 -32.59 6.64 33.62
C CYS A 43 -32.52 8.06 34.22
N PHE A 44 -31.34 8.67 34.15
CA PHE A 44 -31.17 10.12 34.05
C PHE A 44 -30.47 10.43 32.73
N ILE A 45 -31.24 10.86 31.73
CA ILE A 45 -30.72 11.53 30.53
C ILE A 45 -30.59 13.00 30.90
N LEU A 46 -29.35 13.49 31.02
CA LEU A 46 -29.05 14.91 31.06
C LEU A 46 -28.90 15.39 29.61
N ALA A 47 -29.88 16.15 29.13
CA ALA A 47 -29.78 16.88 27.88
C ALA A 47 -28.83 18.07 28.08
N PHE A 48 -27.65 18.00 27.47
CA PHE A 48 -26.77 19.16 27.31
C PHE A 48 -27.11 19.84 25.98
N THR A 49 -27.78 20.99 26.03
CA THR A 49 -27.86 21.89 24.87
C THR A 49 -26.57 22.68 24.79
N LEU A 50 -25.70 22.33 23.84
CA LEU A 50 -24.54 23.15 23.49
C LEU A 50 -24.99 24.23 22.50
N ASP A 51 -24.99 25.48 22.95
CA ASP A 51 -25.10 26.66 22.09
C ASP A 51 -23.86 26.75 21.19
N TYR A 52 -24.05 26.58 19.89
CA TYR A 52 -23.03 26.82 18.87
C TYR A 52 -23.04 28.30 18.47
N PRO A 53 -21.91 29.03 18.54
CA PRO A 53 -21.82 30.35 17.93
C PRO A 53 -21.87 30.21 16.41
N ASN A 54 -22.85 30.89 15.82
CA ASN A 54 -23.06 31.02 14.39
C ASN A 54 -21.95 31.89 13.78
N THR A 55 -20.95 31.26 13.17
CA THR A 55 -19.97 31.94 12.31
C THR A 55 -20.15 31.40 10.90
N THR A 56 -20.82 32.17 10.05
CA THR A 56 -20.88 31.97 8.61
C THR A 56 -19.46 32.08 8.03
N ASN A 57 -18.74 30.97 8.01
CA ASN A 57 -17.49 30.83 7.28
C ASN A 57 -17.86 30.49 5.83
N PRO A 58 -17.55 31.33 4.83
CA PRO A 58 -17.76 30.93 3.45
C PRO A 58 -16.89 29.69 3.21
N LEU A 59 -17.51 28.66 2.62
CA LEU A 59 -16.86 27.45 2.13
C LEU A 59 -15.55 27.85 1.43
N ARG A 60 -14.44 27.67 2.13
CA ARG A 60 -13.12 27.70 1.50
C ARG A 60 -13.12 26.53 0.55
N ALA A 61 -13.22 26.83 -0.74
CA ALA A 61 -12.83 25.93 -1.80
C ALA A 61 -11.52 25.26 -1.38
N GLU A 62 -11.52 23.93 -1.33
CA GLU A 62 -10.28 23.17 -1.16
C GLU A 62 -9.34 23.61 -2.28
N THR A 63 -8.31 24.36 -1.91
CA THR A 63 -7.21 24.71 -2.79
C THR A 63 -6.53 23.41 -3.18
N ILE A 64 -6.76 22.98 -4.42
CA ILE A 64 -6.05 21.91 -5.11
C ILE A 64 -4.55 22.18 -4.92
N SER A 65 -3.85 21.32 -4.20
CA SER A 65 -2.38 21.34 -4.19
C SER A 65 -1.91 21.14 -5.64
N PRO A 66 -1.09 22.04 -6.21
CA PRO A 66 -0.68 21.96 -7.62
C PRO A 66 0.39 20.91 -7.89
N ASP A 67 0.69 20.05 -6.92
CA ASP A 67 1.81 19.13 -7.00
C ASP A 67 1.25 17.75 -7.36
N CYS A 68 1.74 17.17 -8.46
CA CYS A 68 1.37 15.86 -9.03
C CYS A 68 0.16 15.89 -10.00
N VAL A 69 0.31 16.56 -11.16
CA VAL A 69 -0.68 16.48 -12.26
C VAL A 69 -0.64 15.09 -12.89
N ASP A 70 -1.81 14.46 -13.05
CA ASP A 70 -1.96 13.22 -13.82
C ASP A 70 -1.61 13.46 -15.30
N PRO A 71 -0.55 12.83 -15.84
CA PRO A 71 -0.19 13.04 -17.22
C PRO A 71 -1.17 12.39 -18.20
N ALA A 72 -1.25 12.93 -19.41
CA ALA A 72 -2.03 12.32 -20.47
C ALA A 72 -1.36 10.99 -20.91
N PRO A 73 -2.11 9.87 -21.00
CA PRO A 73 -1.57 8.62 -21.55
C PRO A 73 -1.18 8.76 -23.03
N THR A 74 -0.01 8.27 -23.40
CA THR A 74 0.50 8.30 -24.78
C THR A 74 0.29 6.98 -25.53
N LYS A 75 0.19 5.86 -24.79
CA LYS A 75 -0.11 4.52 -25.32
C LYS A 75 -1.07 3.81 -24.39
N GLN A 76 -1.75 2.80 -24.91
CA GLN A 76 -2.59 1.92 -24.11
C GLN A 76 -2.08 0.48 -24.14
N ALA A 77 -2.28 -0.23 -23.05
CA ALA A 77 -2.00 -1.65 -22.89
C ALA A 77 -3.21 -2.34 -22.28
N PHE A 78 -3.31 -3.66 -22.46
CA PHE A 78 -4.31 -4.47 -21.79
C PHE A 78 -3.70 -5.69 -21.10
N ILE A 79 -4.37 -6.15 -20.05
CA ILE A 79 -4.11 -7.43 -19.38
C ILE A 79 -5.44 -8.16 -19.13
N ASP A 80 -5.54 -9.42 -19.56
CA ASP A 80 -6.67 -10.31 -19.31
C ASP A 80 -6.36 -11.19 -18.11
N VAL A 81 -7.21 -11.17 -17.10
CA VAL A 81 -6.94 -11.82 -15.81
C VAL A 81 -7.88 -12.99 -15.55
N SER A 82 -7.35 -14.05 -14.95
CA SER A 82 -8.14 -15.17 -14.41
C SER A 82 -7.82 -15.41 -12.93
N VAL A 83 -8.78 -15.95 -12.18
CA VAL A 83 -8.61 -16.46 -10.82
C VAL A 83 -8.94 -17.95 -10.83
N ASP A 84 -7.99 -18.79 -10.42
CA ASP A 84 -8.11 -20.26 -10.47
C ASP A 84 -8.55 -20.82 -11.84
N GLY A 85 -8.14 -20.14 -12.91
CA GLY A 85 -8.46 -20.48 -14.30
C GLY A 85 -9.77 -19.89 -14.83
N GLU A 86 -10.61 -19.31 -13.98
CA GLU A 86 -11.83 -18.61 -14.39
C GLU A 86 -11.50 -17.17 -14.81
N ALA A 87 -11.87 -16.78 -16.03
CA ALA A 87 -11.64 -15.44 -16.53
C ALA A 87 -12.46 -14.41 -15.73
N ILE A 88 -11.80 -13.39 -15.18
CA ILE A 88 -12.43 -12.36 -14.36
C ILE A 88 -12.53 -10.99 -15.05
N GLY A 89 -11.88 -10.82 -16.21
CA GLY A 89 -12.05 -9.65 -17.07
C GLY A 89 -10.73 -9.08 -17.60
N ARG A 90 -10.85 -7.91 -18.24
CA ARG A 90 -9.75 -7.17 -18.85
C ARG A 90 -9.52 -5.86 -18.11
N ILE A 91 -8.24 -5.53 -17.88
CA ILE A 91 -7.80 -4.22 -17.40
C ILE A 91 -7.13 -3.50 -18.57
N VAL A 92 -7.52 -2.25 -18.82
CA VAL A 92 -6.90 -1.37 -19.82
C VAL A 92 -6.11 -0.30 -19.09
N ILE A 93 -4.85 -0.11 -19.48
CA ILE A 93 -3.86 0.73 -18.81
C ILE A 93 -3.39 1.79 -19.81
N GLY A 94 -3.43 3.06 -19.42
CA GLY A 94 -2.77 4.15 -20.14
C GLY A 94 -1.34 4.33 -19.64
N LEU A 95 -0.38 4.47 -20.54
CA LEU A 95 1.05 4.61 -20.22
C LEU A 95 1.53 6.06 -20.43
N TYR A 96 2.35 6.55 -19.49
CA TYR A 96 2.87 7.93 -19.48
C TYR A 96 4.21 8.06 -20.22
N GLY A 97 4.22 7.75 -21.52
CA GLY A 97 5.46 7.68 -22.31
C GLY A 97 6.24 8.98 -22.45
N ASP A 98 5.59 10.15 -22.33
CA ASP A 98 6.26 11.44 -22.44
C ASP A 98 6.91 11.86 -21.10
N ASN A 99 6.31 11.47 -19.98
CA ASN A 99 6.77 11.85 -18.64
C ASN A 99 7.80 10.89 -18.09
N VAL A 100 7.57 9.58 -18.31
CA VAL A 100 8.45 8.50 -17.86
C VAL A 100 8.82 7.54 -19.00
N PRO A 101 9.52 8.03 -20.05
CA PRO A 101 9.84 7.25 -21.25
C PRO A 101 10.52 5.90 -20.97
N ALA A 102 11.45 5.80 -20.01
CA ALA A 102 12.16 4.55 -19.77
C ALA A 102 11.26 3.51 -19.10
N GLY A 103 10.49 3.91 -18.07
CA GLY A 103 9.55 3.06 -17.35
C GLY A 103 8.36 2.65 -18.22
N ALA A 104 7.78 3.58 -18.98
CA ALA A 104 6.68 3.30 -19.89
C ALA A 104 7.11 2.36 -21.04
N ALA A 105 8.29 2.58 -21.64
CA ALA A 105 8.84 1.69 -22.65
C ALA A 105 9.11 0.30 -22.06
N ARG A 106 9.70 0.23 -20.86
CA ARG A 106 9.96 -1.03 -20.17
C ARG A 106 8.69 -1.85 -19.93
N PHE A 107 7.65 -1.23 -19.41
CA PHE A 107 6.36 -1.89 -19.24
C PHE A 107 5.77 -2.32 -20.59
N GLY A 108 5.83 -1.44 -21.59
CA GLY A 108 5.34 -1.66 -22.96
C GLY A 108 6.00 -2.85 -23.67
N GLU A 109 7.32 -3.00 -23.55
CA GLU A 109 8.08 -4.12 -24.12
C GLU A 109 7.64 -5.46 -23.51
N ILE A 110 7.51 -5.54 -22.17
CA ILE A 110 7.14 -6.78 -21.51
C ILE A 110 5.65 -7.10 -21.73
N VAL A 111 4.76 -6.11 -21.67
CA VAL A 111 3.32 -6.36 -21.86
C VAL A 111 3.00 -6.81 -23.29
N SER A 112 3.73 -6.29 -24.30
CA SER A 112 3.58 -6.69 -25.71
C SER A 112 4.20 -8.06 -26.04
N GLY A 113 5.01 -8.63 -25.16
CA GLY A 113 5.76 -9.86 -25.47
C GLY A 113 7.02 -9.62 -26.31
N GLY A 114 7.52 -8.39 -26.36
CA GLY A 114 8.74 -8.03 -27.06
C GLY A 114 9.94 -8.85 -26.59
N GLY A 115 10.82 -9.24 -27.52
CA GLY A 115 12.02 -10.04 -27.19
C GLY A 115 11.72 -11.44 -26.64
N GLY A 116 10.51 -11.97 -26.85
CA GLY A 116 10.10 -13.30 -26.40
C GLY A 116 9.76 -13.39 -24.90
N VAL A 117 9.62 -12.24 -24.23
CA VAL A 117 9.39 -12.15 -22.79
C VAL A 117 8.09 -11.42 -22.52
N SER A 118 7.21 -12.00 -21.70
CA SER A 118 5.87 -11.46 -21.47
C SER A 118 5.36 -11.65 -20.04
N TYR A 119 4.48 -10.75 -19.60
CA TYR A 119 3.65 -10.94 -18.40
C TYR A 119 2.63 -12.09 -18.56
N ARG A 120 2.38 -12.56 -19.78
CA ARG A 120 1.50 -13.69 -20.04
C ARG A 120 1.93 -14.94 -19.26
N ARG A 121 0.96 -15.58 -18.57
CA ARG A 121 1.11 -16.73 -17.67
C ARG A 121 1.89 -16.43 -16.38
N LYS A 122 2.07 -15.16 -16.02
CA LYS A 122 2.63 -14.75 -14.73
C LYS A 122 1.52 -14.35 -13.76
N GLU A 123 1.85 -14.34 -12.48
CA GLU A 123 0.87 -14.30 -11.39
C GLU A 123 0.97 -13.01 -10.59
N PHE A 124 -0.15 -12.58 -10.00
CA PHE A 124 -0.12 -11.65 -8.88
C PHE A 124 0.30 -12.42 -7.62
N VAL A 125 1.34 -11.95 -6.95
CA VAL A 125 2.00 -12.66 -5.84
C VAL A 125 1.75 -12.02 -4.49
N LYS A 126 1.21 -10.80 -4.45
CA LYS A 126 0.93 -10.08 -3.21
C LYS A 126 -0.30 -9.21 -3.39
N ILE A 127 -1.20 -9.24 -2.42
CA ILE A 127 -2.42 -8.42 -2.37
C ILE A 127 -2.40 -7.68 -1.03
N MET A 128 -2.26 -6.37 -1.10
CA MET A 128 -2.22 -5.46 0.04
C MET A 128 -3.54 -4.70 0.16
N PRO A 129 -3.83 -4.05 1.30
CA PRO A 129 -5.08 -3.30 1.50
C PRO A 129 -5.35 -2.20 0.46
N ASN A 130 -4.31 -1.69 -0.19
CA ASN A 130 -4.32 -0.54 -1.09
C ASN A 130 -3.67 -0.80 -2.47
N TYR A 131 -3.09 -1.98 -2.71
CA TYR A 131 -2.55 -2.35 -4.03
C TYR A 131 -2.44 -3.86 -4.25
N VAL A 132 -2.34 -4.27 -5.51
CA VAL A 132 -2.01 -5.64 -5.92
C VAL A 132 -0.68 -5.66 -6.66
N GLN A 133 0.17 -6.65 -6.42
CA GLN A 133 1.52 -6.75 -6.98
C GLN A 133 1.67 -7.97 -7.89
N HIS A 134 2.11 -7.71 -9.11
CA HIS A 134 2.46 -8.71 -10.09
C HIS A 134 3.92 -9.16 -9.94
N ALA A 135 4.18 -10.46 -10.12
CA ALA A 135 5.48 -11.08 -9.88
C ALA A 135 6.61 -10.63 -10.81
N GLY A 136 6.25 -9.95 -11.89
CA GLY A 136 7.19 -9.63 -12.96
C GLY A 136 7.78 -10.87 -13.60
N LEU A 137 9.10 -10.84 -13.83
CA LEU A 137 9.83 -11.90 -14.52
C LEU A 137 10.89 -12.48 -13.59
N ARG A 138 11.04 -13.81 -13.57
CA ARG A 138 12.08 -14.48 -12.75
C ARG A 138 13.39 -14.73 -13.49
N SER A 139 13.34 -14.85 -14.81
CA SER A 139 14.49 -15.11 -15.67
C SER A 139 14.22 -14.50 -17.03
N TYR A 140 15.12 -13.63 -17.50
CA TYR A 140 15.21 -13.35 -18.92
C TYR A 140 15.80 -14.58 -19.60
N GLY A 141 15.34 -14.94 -20.80
CA GLY A 141 15.86 -16.11 -21.54
C GLY A 141 17.38 -16.07 -21.70
N ALA A 142 18.00 -17.18 -22.10
CA ALA A 142 19.46 -17.38 -22.16
C ALA A 142 20.26 -16.26 -22.90
N ASP A 143 19.63 -15.47 -23.77
CA ASP A 143 20.24 -14.29 -24.42
C ASP A 143 20.48 -13.10 -23.45
N ALA A 144 19.93 -13.18 -22.25
CA ALA A 144 20.16 -12.27 -21.14
C ALA A 144 21.60 -12.27 -20.64
N GLU A 145 22.28 -13.41 -20.68
CA GLU A 145 23.68 -13.49 -20.26
C GLU A 145 24.57 -12.64 -21.18
N LEU A 146 24.18 -12.51 -22.46
CA LEU A 146 24.80 -11.63 -23.45
C LEU A 146 24.49 -10.15 -23.14
N ALA A 147 23.23 -9.80 -22.84
CA ALA A 147 22.83 -8.43 -22.48
C ALA A 147 23.42 -7.94 -21.14
N ARG A 148 23.78 -8.85 -20.23
CA ARG A 148 24.48 -8.55 -18.97
C ARG A 148 25.88 -7.98 -19.21
N LYS A 149 26.52 -8.31 -20.33
CA LYS A 149 27.90 -7.90 -20.63
C LYS A 149 28.04 -6.57 -21.37
N THR A 150 26.97 -6.01 -21.95
CA THR A 150 27.13 -4.89 -22.91
C THR A 150 26.08 -3.76 -22.84
N GLY A 151 25.09 -3.76 -21.95
CA GLY A 151 24.13 -2.64 -21.91
C GLY A 151 23.04 -2.62 -20.83
N ARG A 152 23.05 -3.53 -19.84
CA ARG A 152 22.01 -3.59 -18.81
C ARG A 152 22.14 -2.58 -17.68
N GLU A 153 23.36 -2.16 -17.34
CA GLU A 153 23.60 -1.15 -16.30
C GLU A 153 22.91 0.16 -16.70
N LEU A 154 23.18 0.65 -17.91
CA LEU A 154 22.56 1.84 -18.49
C LEU A 154 21.02 1.82 -18.51
N ALA A 155 20.38 0.67 -18.72
CA ALA A 155 18.92 0.58 -18.73
C ALA A 155 18.33 0.59 -17.32
N VAL A 156 19.03 0.03 -16.34
CA VAL A 156 18.65 0.07 -14.92
C VAL A 156 18.86 1.46 -14.35
N ASP A 157 19.99 2.09 -14.67
CA ASP A 157 20.33 3.44 -14.21
C ASP A 157 19.26 4.45 -14.65
N ARG A 158 18.82 4.38 -15.91
CA ARG A 158 17.73 5.23 -16.42
C ARG A 158 16.42 5.07 -15.65
N LEU A 159 16.09 3.86 -15.19
CA LEU A 159 14.86 3.65 -14.40
C LEU A 159 14.99 4.27 -13.00
N VAL A 160 16.18 4.20 -12.40
CA VAL A 160 16.46 4.83 -11.10
C VAL A 160 16.42 6.35 -11.24
N GLU A 161 17.14 6.92 -12.21
CA GLU A 161 17.14 8.36 -12.50
C GLU A 161 15.74 8.91 -12.78
N GLU A 162 14.93 8.16 -13.54
CA GLU A 162 13.56 8.55 -13.85
C GLU A 162 12.63 8.50 -12.64
N TRP A 163 12.81 7.50 -11.76
CA TRP A 163 12.10 7.43 -10.49
C TRP A 163 12.47 8.58 -9.54
N GLU A 164 13.76 8.91 -9.45
CA GLU A 164 14.24 10.05 -8.66
C GLU A 164 13.65 11.37 -9.18
N ARG A 165 13.71 11.61 -10.50
CA ARG A 165 13.10 12.78 -11.14
C ARG A 165 11.59 12.87 -10.90
N GLN A 166 10.86 11.76 -10.95
CA GLN A 166 9.43 11.74 -10.64
C GLN A 166 9.16 12.14 -9.19
N ASN A 167 10.00 11.69 -8.25
CA ASN A 167 9.92 12.05 -6.84
C ASN A 167 10.27 13.52 -6.57
N GLU A 168 11.20 14.11 -7.32
CA GLU A 168 11.54 15.52 -7.22
C GLU A 168 10.44 16.44 -7.74
N ASN A 169 9.78 16.05 -8.84
CA ASN A 169 8.73 16.84 -9.50
C ASN A 169 7.40 16.86 -8.74
N CYS A 170 7.18 15.94 -7.79
CA CYS A 170 5.91 15.77 -7.10
C CYS A 170 6.16 15.47 -5.61
N LYS A 171 5.91 16.47 -4.77
CA LYS A 171 6.08 16.34 -3.31
C LYS A 171 4.95 15.57 -2.62
N GLY A 172 3.81 15.42 -3.29
CA GLY A 172 2.67 14.64 -2.81
C GLY A 172 2.86 13.13 -2.94
N THR A 173 1.77 12.40 -2.71
CA THR A 173 1.70 10.96 -2.99
C THR A 173 1.62 10.74 -4.50
N LYS A 174 2.53 9.94 -5.05
CA LYS A 174 2.57 9.64 -6.49
C LYS A 174 1.68 8.44 -6.82
N ASN A 175 1.79 7.40 -5.99
CA ASN A 175 1.03 6.16 -6.12
C ASN A 175 -0.39 6.36 -5.57
N VAL A 176 -1.19 7.19 -6.22
CA VAL A 176 -2.61 7.43 -5.91
C VAL A 176 -3.48 6.27 -6.40
N ALA A 177 -4.76 6.23 -6.06
CA ALA A 177 -5.68 5.22 -6.58
C ALA A 177 -5.64 5.12 -8.13
N ARG A 178 -5.69 3.88 -8.65
CA ARG A 178 -5.64 3.52 -10.09
C ARG A 178 -4.27 3.63 -10.76
N SER A 179 -3.24 4.14 -10.09
CA SER A 179 -1.86 4.15 -10.62
C SER A 179 -1.37 2.73 -10.95
N VAL A 180 -0.59 2.65 -12.03
CA VAL A 180 0.20 1.47 -12.39
C VAL A 180 1.66 1.85 -12.30
N SER A 181 2.41 1.13 -11.48
CA SER A 181 3.81 1.47 -11.17
C SER A 181 4.70 0.27 -11.30
N ILE A 182 5.89 0.43 -11.86
CA ILE A 182 6.92 -0.63 -11.87
C ILE A 182 7.79 -0.50 -10.62
N ILE A 183 8.20 -1.63 -10.06
CA ILE A 183 9.10 -1.65 -8.91
C ILE A 183 10.52 -1.38 -9.40
N VAL A 184 11.07 -0.26 -8.95
CA VAL A 184 12.45 0.17 -9.18
C VAL A 184 13.21 -0.03 -7.88
N ARG A 185 14.09 -1.03 -7.90
CA ARG A 185 15.01 -1.33 -6.81
C ARG A 185 16.33 -0.63 -7.09
N ASP A 186 16.87 0.03 -6.08
CA ASP A 186 18.24 0.53 -6.14
C ASP A 186 19.21 -0.66 -6.12
N PRO A 187 20.00 -0.89 -7.19
CA PRO A 187 20.94 -2.00 -7.28
C PRO A 187 22.08 -1.92 -6.26
N SER A 188 22.34 -0.76 -5.65
CA SER A 188 23.32 -0.57 -4.57
C SER A 188 22.79 -0.96 -3.19
N LYS A 189 21.47 -1.18 -3.07
CA LYS A 189 20.77 -1.54 -1.82
C LYS A 189 20.18 -2.96 -1.80
N PRO A 190 20.81 -4.04 -2.31
CA PRO A 190 20.32 -5.37 -1.98
C PRO A 190 20.47 -5.53 -0.45
N PRO A 191 19.42 -5.91 0.30
CA PRO A 191 19.59 -6.15 1.72
C PRO A 191 20.46 -7.41 1.87
N PRO A 192 21.68 -7.30 2.45
CA PRO A 192 22.46 -8.49 2.78
C PRO A 192 21.64 -9.27 3.80
N LYS A 193 21.18 -10.47 3.45
CA LYS A 193 20.49 -11.33 4.42
C LYS A 193 21.54 -12.05 5.23
N LEU A 194 21.88 -11.45 6.38
CA LEU A 194 22.72 -12.06 7.39
C LEU A 194 22.08 -13.40 7.82
N LYS A 195 22.80 -14.50 7.62
CA LYS A 195 22.45 -15.83 8.09
C LYS A 195 23.50 -16.30 9.08
N LEU A 196 23.06 -16.77 10.24
CA LEU A 196 23.93 -17.55 11.11
C LEU A 196 24.12 -18.94 10.50
N VAL A 197 25.34 -19.31 10.14
CA VAL A 197 25.71 -20.61 9.59
C VAL A 197 26.75 -21.27 10.48
N ALA A 198 26.62 -22.58 10.72
CA ALA A 198 27.65 -23.35 11.41
C ALA A 198 28.68 -23.83 10.38
N ARG A 199 29.89 -23.27 10.41
CA ARG A 199 31.02 -23.71 9.57
C ARG A 199 32.17 -24.11 10.48
N LYS A 200 32.69 -25.32 10.31
CA LYS A 200 33.83 -25.87 11.08
C LYS A 200 33.64 -25.77 12.61
N GLY A 201 32.42 -25.98 13.10
CA GLY A 201 32.10 -25.91 14.53
C GLY A 201 32.00 -24.50 15.11
N LYS A 202 32.02 -23.44 14.28
CA LYS A 202 31.80 -22.04 14.69
C LYS A 202 30.55 -21.47 14.02
N LEU A 203 29.88 -20.57 14.73
CA LEU A 203 28.74 -19.81 14.20
C LEU A 203 29.31 -18.57 13.46
N GLU A 204 29.08 -18.51 12.16
CA GLU A 204 29.52 -17.42 11.28
C GLU A 204 28.29 -16.70 10.70
N ILE A 205 28.41 -15.41 10.41
CA ILE A 205 27.38 -14.67 9.68
C ILE A 205 27.73 -14.73 8.19
N ASP A 206 26.83 -15.27 7.39
CA ASP A 206 26.95 -15.46 5.94
C ASP A 206 25.91 -14.59 5.24
N GLU A 207 26.28 -13.94 4.13
CA GLU A 207 25.36 -13.12 3.35
C GLU A 207 24.74 -13.97 2.24
N GLU A 208 23.44 -14.30 2.37
CA GLU A 208 22.73 -14.93 1.25
C GLU A 208 22.32 -13.86 0.23
N GLU A 209 22.90 -13.93 -0.97
CA GLU A 209 22.35 -13.27 -2.15
C GLU A 209 20.99 -13.91 -2.50
N VAL A 210 19.92 -13.17 -2.23
CA VAL A 210 18.58 -13.56 -2.67
C VAL A 210 18.55 -13.30 -4.16
N GLY A 211 18.31 -14.32 -5.00
CA GLY A 211 18.05 -14.12 -6.41
C GLY A 211 16.92 -13.10 -6.59
N MET A 212 17.27 -11.86 -6.97
CA MET A 212 16.31 -10.78 -7.15
C MET A 212 15.69 -10.92 -8.53
N ASN A 213 14.38 -10.70 -8.63
CA ASN A 213 13.77 -10.50 -9.94
C ASN A 213 14.48 -9.32 -10.60
N PRO A 214 14.62 -9.34 -11.94
CA PRO A 214 15.26 -8.23 -12.62
C PRO A 214 14.47 -6.93 -12.41
N ASN A 215 15.21 -5.84 -12.25
CA ASN A 215 14.64 -4.55 -11.94
C ASN A 215 13.65 -4.06 -13.02
N GLY A 216 12.60 -3.35 -12.59
CA GLY A 216 11.57 -2.79 -13.47
C GLY A 216 10.71 -3.84 -14.19
N THR A 217 10.58 -5.06 -13.63
CA THR A 217 9.68 -6.10 -14.18
C THR A 217 8.48 -6.37 -13.31
N GLU A 218 8.62 -6.25 -11.99
CA GLU A 218 7.49 -6.28 -11.08
C GLU A 218 6.70 -5.00 -11.24
N PHE A 219 5.38 -5.09 -11.12
CA PHE A 219 4.53 -3.90 -11.13
C PHE A 219 3.41 -4.04 -10.11
N VAL A 220 2.85 -2.90 -9.72
CA VAL A 220 1.74 -2.78 -8.80
C VAL A 220 0.60 -2.01 -9.47
N ILE A 221 -0.63 -2.34 -9.09
CA ILE A 221 -1.83 -1.57 -9.41
C ILE A 221 -2.46 -1.15 -8.09
N THR A 222 -2.60 0.15 -7.87
CA THR A 222 -3.15 0.70 -6.63
C THR A 222 -4.68 0.74 -6.68
N THR A 223 -5.32 0.27 -5.61
CA THR A 223 -6.76 0.42 -5.37
C THR A 223 -7.07 1.65 -4.52
N LYS A 224 -6.09 2.13 -3.76
CA LYS A 224 -6.13 3.35 -2.93
C LYS A 224 -4.77 4.03 -2.93
N ASP A 225 -4.72 5.25 -2.43
CA ASP A 225 -3.46 5.96 -2.23
C ASP A 225 -2.50 5.14 -1.38
N SER A 226 -1.26 5.04 -1.85
CA SER A 226 -0.24 4.11 -1.37
C SER A 226 1.11 4.83 -1.25
N PRO A 227 1.26 5.81 -0.33
CA PRO A 227 2.48 6.59 -0.19
C PRO A 227 3.72 5.75 0.13
N GLU A 228 3.55 4.57 0.72
CA GLU A 228 4.66 3.64 0.99
C GLU A 228 5.31 3.09 -0.28
N LEU A 229 4.61 3.12 -1.42
CA LEU A 229 5.15 2.68 -2.71
C LEU A 229 6.08 3.73 -3.32
N ASP A 230 5.91 5.02 -2.99
CA ASP A 230 6.70 6.11 -3.58
C ASP A 230 8.21 5.94 -3.38
N GLY A 231 8.61 5.22 -2.32
CA GLY A 231 10.01 4.89 -2.02
C GLY A 231 10.66 3.84 -2.93
N SER A 232 9.90 3.18 -3.81
CA SER A 232 10.44 2.10 -4.67
C SER A 232 9.62 1.78 -5.92
N ALA A 233 8.56 2.53 -6.21
CA ALA A 233 7.68 2.29 -7.33
C ALA A 233 7.57 3.54 -8.20
N LEU A 234 8.01 3.41 -9.45
CA LEU A 234 7.89 4.44 -10.47
C LEU A 234 6.52 4.33 -11.14
N VAL A 235 5.70 5.38 -11.04
CA VAL A 235 4.39 5.44 -11.69
C VAL A 235 4.59 5.56 -13.20
N VAL A 236 4.13 4.55 -13.93
CA VAL A 236 4.27 4.45 -15.40
C VAL A 236 2.95 4.61 -16.14
N GLY A 237 1.83 4.63 -15.43
CA GLY A 237 0.52 4.74 -16.04
C GLY A 237 -0.63 4.75 -15.05
N THR A 238 -1.84 4.60 -15.58
CA THR A 238 -3.08 4.52 -14.82
C THR A 238 -4.04 3.52 -15.45
N VAL A 239 -4.87 2.87 -14.65
CA VAL A 239 -5.97 2.06 -15.16
C VAL A 239 -7.01 2.99 -15.78
N LEU A 240 -7.35 2.76 -17.05
CA LEU A 240 -8.41 3.44 -17.78
C LEU A 240 -9.74 2.68 -17.65
N GLN A 241 -9.70 1.36 -17.79
CA GLN A 241 -10.87 0.47 -17.71
C GLN A 241 -10.54 -0.80 -16.93
N GLY A 242 -11.56 -1.44 -16.34
CA GLY A 242 -11.40 -2.70 -15.62
C GLY A 242 -10.97 -2.56 -14.15
N MET A 243 -11.25 -1.42 -13.49
CA MET A 243 -11.01 -1.30 -12.04
C MET A 243 -11.86 -2.27 -11.21
N ASP A 244 -13.04 -2.65 -11.70
CA ASP A 244 -13.85 -3.72 -11.11
C ASP A 244 -13.10 -5.06 -11.10
N VAL A 245 -12.28 -5.34 -12.12
CA VAL A 245 -11.41 -6.52 -12.16
C VAL A 245 -10.31 -6.41 -11.10
N VAL A 246 -9.68 -5.24 -10.95
CA VAL A 246 -8.68 -4.98 -9.90
C VAL A 246 -9.30 -5.14 -8.50
N ASP A 247 -10.52 -4.66 -8.31
CA ASP A 247 -11.27 -4.80 -7.05
C ASP A 247 -11.70 -6.24 -6.76
N ARG A 248 -11.87 -7.08 -7.79
CA ARG A 248 -12.07 -8.52 -7.63
C ARG A 248 -10.77 -9.20 -7.19
N ILE A 249 -9.63 -8.81 -7.78
CA ILE A 249 -8.32 -9.31 -7.36
C ILE A 249 -8.06 -8.94 -5.90
N SER A 250 -8.29 -7.69 -5.49
CA SER A 250 -8.01 -7.22 -4.13
C SER A 250 -8.81 -7.93 -3.03
N ARG A 251 -9.91 -8.58 -3.39
CA ARG A 251 -10.76 -9.36 -2.48
C ARG A 251 -10.40 -10.85 -2.40
N VAL A 252 -9.43 -11.32 -3.21
CA VAL A 252 -8.95 -12.70 -3.12
C VAL A 252 -8.33 -12.94 -1.74
N LYS A 253 -8.73 -14.04 -1.09
CA LYS A 253 -8.22 -14.40 0.24
C LYS A 253 -6.71 -14.60 0.20
N THR A 254 -6.02 -14.08 1.21
CA THR A 254 -4.56 -14.11 1.30
C THR A 254 -4.08 -14.74 2.60
N VAL A 255 -2.82 -15.16 2.59
CA VAL A 255 -2.11 -15.56 3.81
C VAL A 255 -2.08 -14.37 4.77
N GLN A 256 -2.60 -14.58 5.97
CA GLN A 256 -2.67 -13.55 6.99
C GLN A 256 -1.28 -13.09 7.42
N GLU A 257 -1.09 -11.78 7.51
CA GLU A 257 0.10 -11.18 8.09
C GLU A 257 0.15 -11.36 9.61
N ASN A 258 1.31 -11.77 10.13
CA ASN A 258 1.52 -11.95 11.57
C ASN A 258 2.78 -11.23 12.07
N SER A 259 3.19 -10.17 11.36
CA SER A 259 4.42 -9.41 11.63
C SER A 259 4.41 -8.69 12.98
N THR A 260 3.23 -8.31 13.48
CA THR A 260 3.04 -7.57 14.74
C THR A 260 3.12 -8.46 15.98
N SER A 261 3.04 -9.78 15.82
CA SER A 261 3.10 -10.71 16.95
C SER A 261 4.44 -10.64 17.68
N PRO A 262 4.44 -10.55 19.03
CA PRO A 262 5.68 -10.54 19.80
C PRO A 262 6.53 -11.79 19.54
N TYR A 263 5.89 -12.95 19.35
CA TYR A 263 6.58 -14.20 19.03
C TYR A 263 7.25 -14.16 17.66
N PHE A 264 6.57 -13.59 16.66
CA PHE A 264 7.13 -13.47 15.32
C PHE A 264 8.33 -12.52 15.29
N ARG A 265 8.24 -11.39 15.99
CA ARG A 265 9.34 -10.42 16.13
C ARG A 265 10.56 -11.03 16.81
N VAL A 266 10.36 -11.78 17.90
CA VAL A 266 11.45 -12.50 18.56
C VAL A 266 12.05 -13.55 17.64
N ALA A 267 11.23 -14.36 16.96
CA ALA A 267 11.70 -15.39 16.03
C ALA A 267 12.54 -14.78 14.89
N LYS A 268 12.14 -13.62 14.36
CA LYS A 268 12.93 -12.85 13.38
C LYS A 268 14.26 -12.37 13.96
N LEU A 269 14.23 -11.81 15.17
CA LEU A 269 15.41 -11.27 15.83
C LEU A 269 16.48 -12.34 16.13
N ILE A 270 16.06 -13.56 16.49
CA ILE A 270 16.97 -14.68 16.73
C ILE A 270 17.36 -15.45 15.45
N GLY A 271 16.91 -15.00 14.28
CA GLY A 271 17.25 -15.62 12.99
C GLY A 271 16.54 -16.93 12.68
N ASP A 272 15.33 -17.19 13.22
CA ASP A 272 14.54 -18.37 12.87
C ASP A 272 14.17 -18.34 11.38
N LYS A 273 14.71 -19.31 10.63
CA LYS A 273 14.47 -19.44 9.18
C LYS A 273 12.99 -19.60 8.85
N ARG A 274 12.20 -20.23 9.71
CA ARG A 274 10.76 -20.41 9.50
C ARG A 274 10.03 -19.08 9.55
N ALA A 275 10.42 -18.18 10.45
CA ALA A 275 9.87 -16.82 10.50
C ALA A 275 10.19 -16.05 9.22
N VAL A 276 11.42 -16.18 8.71
CA VAL A 276 11.83 -15.57 7.42
C VAL A 276 11.05 -16.13 6.23
N VAL A 277 10.79 -17.44 6.21
CA VAL A 277 10.01 -18.07 5.14
C VAL A 277 8.54 -17.68 5.23
N ALA A 278 7.96 -17.66 6.44
CA ALA A 278 6.59 -17.24 6.67
C ALA A 278 6.34 -15.79 6.24
N GLU A 279 7.26 -14.88 6.57
CA GLU A 279 7.19 -13.47 6.17
C GLU A 279 7.04 -13.29 4.65
N ARG A 280 7.80 -14.07 3.87
CA ARG A 280 7.75 -14.03 2.40
C ARG A 280 6.41 -14.52 1.85
N GLY A 281 5.65 -15.26 2.64
CA GLY A 281 4.33 -15.77 2.27
C GLY A 281 3.18 -14.84 2.65
N PHE A 282 3.39 -13.83 3.50
CA PHE A 282 2.33 -12.92 3.91
C PHE A 282 1.73 -12.18 2.72
N ASN A 283 0.42 -11.98 2.78
CA ASN A 283 -0.36 -11.28 1.75
C ASN A 283 -0.33 -11.98 0.37
N ARG A 284 0.19 -13.21 0.29
CA ARG A 284 0.13 -14.03 -0.92
C ARG A 284 -1.30 -14.56 -1.10
N PRO A 285 -1.90 -14.47 -2.31
CA PRO A 285 -3.22 -15.03 -2.55
C PRO A 285 -3.21 -16.56 -2.42
N TYR A 286 -4.31 -17.12 -1.90
CA TYR A 286 -4.54 -18.57 -1.91
C TYR A 286 -4.90 -19.09 -3.31
N SER A 287 -5.68 -18.30 -4.05
CA SER A 287 -6.04 -18.56 -5.45
C SER A 287 -4.94 -18.08 -6.39
N LYS A 288 -4.78 -18.76 -7.53
CA LYS A 288 -3.87 -18.33 -8.59
C LYS A 288 -4.52 -17.21 -9.39
N VAL A 289 -4.02 -15.99 -9.21
CA VAL A 289 -4.42 -14.83 -10.02
C VAL A 289 -3.41 -14.65 -11.14
N VAL A 290 -3.82 -14.91 -12.39
CA VAL A 290 -2.90 -15.06 -13.53
C VAL A 290 -3.28 -14.12 -14.66
N ILE A 291 -2.28 -13.53 -15.32
CA ILE A 291 -2.46 -12.83 -16.60
C ILE A 291 -2.51 -13.87 -17.72
N THR A 292 -3.67 -14.08 -18.31
CA THR A 292 -3.90 -15.08 -19.38
C THR A 292 -3.49 -14.58 -20.76
N ASN A 293 -3.61 -13.27 -20.98
CA ASN A 293 -3.21 -12.59 -22.20
C ASN A 293 -2.87 -11.12 -21.89
N CYS A 294 -2.02 -10.49 -22.71
CA CYS A 294 -1.67 -9.08 -22.56
C CYS A 294 -1.07 -8.54 -23.86
N GLY A 295 -1.11 -7.22 -24.03
CA GLY A 295 -0.55 -6.57 -25.21
C GLY A 295 -0.68 -5.05 -25.18
N LEU A 296 -0.13 -4.40 -26.20
CA LEU A 296 -0.43 -2.99 -26.49
C LEU A 296 -1.73 -2.88 -27.29
N ILE A 297 -2.44 -1.79 -27.11
CA ILE A 297 -3.60 -1.39 -27.92
C ILE A 297 -3.09 -0.32 -28.89
N GLY A 298 -3.23 -0.61 -30.19
CA GLY A 298 -2.88 0.30 -31.29
C GLY A 298 -4.03 1.18 -31.71
#